data_AF-A0A3B8R5Q4-F1
#
_entry.id   AF-A0A3B8R5Q4-F1
#
_cell.length_a   1.000
_cell.length_b   1.000
_cell.length_c   1.000
_cell.angle_alpha   90.00
_cell.angle_beta   90.00
_cell.angle_gamma   90.00
#
_symmetry.space_group_name_H-M   'P 1'
#
loop_
_entity.id
_entity.type
_entity.pdbx_description
1 polymer ?
#
loop_
_entity_poly.entity_id
_entity_poly.type
_entity_poly.pdbx_seq_one_letter_code
_entity_poly.pdbx_strand_id
1 'polypeptide(L)'
;MSLDYTISHRLTAAQCNAQRELAPAQLVQQLIEIATCHADSLDFGFSRLQSLGILWVLSRISIKMDRYPQLLETYSITTWVESFNRHFSERNYLIADSAGRPIGYAHTVWMAINMRSRRPADLTVLGDLNRLVCDHPCPVETGALIRRPENPDRIHNYTFQVSDIDCNRHVNSARYVELVLNQMNLATFDTNLLRHFEIAYKHEAHCGDSVTVESQTDGDTVTTAIMAGDTPVCLARYTLTPRKPAPCGPCL
;
A
#
# COMPACT_ATOMS: atom_id res chain seq x y z
N MET A 1 1.32 -3.69 27.52
CA MET A 1 1.89 -3.40 26.18
C MET A 1 0.73 -2.94 25.32
N SER A 2 0.87 -1.84 24.57
CA SER A 2 -0.21 -1.38 23.69
C SER A 2 -0.31 -2.33 22.48
N LEU A 3 -1.54 -2.62 22.04
CA LEU A 3 -1.81 -3.45 20.85
C LEU A 3 -1.89 -2.62 19.56
N ASP A 4 -1.86 -1.30 19.72
CA ASP A 4 -1.74 -0.31 18.67
C ASP A 4 -0.37 0.40 18.75
N TYR A 5 0.06 0.94 17.62
CA TYR A 5 1.34 1.62 17.50
C TYR A 5 1.19 2.84 16.61
N THR A 6 1.62 4.00 17.11
CA THR A 6 1.42 5.29 16.44
C THR A 6 2.75 5.98 16.17
N ILE A 7 2.93 6.47 14.94
CA ILE A 7 4.02 7.37 14.58
C ILE A 7 3.43 8.69 14.08
N SER A 8 4.01 9.80 14.53
CA SER A 8 3.73 11.14 14.02
C SER A 8 4.74 11.53 12.95
N HIS A 9 4.25 12.10 11.86
CA HIS A 9 5.04 12.56 10.73
C HIS A 9 4.80 14.05 10.49
N ARG A 10 5.83 14.75 9.98
CA ARG A 10 5.68 16.07 9.37
C ARG A 10 5.96 15.95 7.88
N LEU A 11 5.00 16.31 7.02
CA LEU A 11 5.17 16.15 5.59
C LEU A 11 6.19 17.14 5.03
N THR A 12 7.17 16.63 4.29
CA THR A 12 8.20 17.43 3.62
C THR A 12 8.02 17.41 2.11
N ALA A 13 8.62 18.38 1.41
CA ALA A 13 8.47 18.51 -0.04
C ALA A 13 8.93 17.27 -0.83
N ALA A 14 9.94 16.54 -0.34
CA ALA A 14 10.45 15.33 -0.98
C ALA A 14 9.46 14.15 -0.97
N GLN A 15 8.44 14.22 -0.10
CA GLN A 15 7.41 13.19 0.08
C GLN A 15 6.11 13.55 -0.64
N CYS A 16 6.06 14.72 -1.28
CA CYS A 16 4.85 15.24 -1.90
C CYS A 16 4.70 14.78 -3.36
N ASN A 17 3.45 14.64 -3.79
CA ASN A 17 3.08 14.64 -5.20
C ASN A 17 3.00 16.08 -5.75
N ALA A 18 2.63 16.21 -7.03
CA ALA A 18 2.48 17.51 -7.70
C ALA A 18 1.41 18.43 -7.05
N GLN A 19 0.44 17.87 -6.32
CA GLN A 19 -0.60 18.62 -5.62
C GLN A 19 -0.16 19.07 -4.21
N ARG A 20 1.12 18.91 -3.85
CA ARG A 20 1.69 19.23 -2.53
C ARG A 20 1.07 18.40 -1.40
N GLU A 21 0.60 17.20 -1.74
CA GLU A 21 0.01 16.22 -0.85
C GLU A 21 0.96 15.05 -0.64
N LEU A 22 0.81 14.30 0.46
CA LEU A 22 1.55 13.05 0.66
C LEU A 22 1.33 12.14 -0.56
N ALA A 23 2.41 11.80 -1.27
CA ALA A 23 2.31 10.94 -2.44
C ALA A 23 1.77 9.56 -2.04
N PRO A 24 0.81 8.96 -2.78
CA PRO A 24 0.27 7.65 -2.41
C PRO A 24 1.33 6.54 -2.33
N ALA A 25 2.34 6.57 -3.20
CA ALA A 25 3.48 5.66 -3.14
C ALA A 25 4.31 5.84 -1.86
N GLN A 26 4.46 7.08 -1.37
CA GLN A 26 5.12 7.38 -0.11
C GLN A 26 4.28 6.94 1.10
N LEU A 27 2.96 7.10 1.04
CA LEU A 27 2.07 6.57 2.07
C LEU A 27 2.24 5.05 2.19
N VAL A 28 2.27 4.31 1.07
CA VAL A 28 2.52 2.86 1.08
C VAL A 28 3.85 2.50 1.76
N GLN A 29 4.92 3.24 1.50
CA GLN A 29 6.20 3.02 2.19
C GLN A 29 6.08 3.22 3.70
N GLN A 30 5.40 4.29 4.14
CA GLN A 30 5.18 4.55 5.57
C GLN A 30 4.32 3.49 6.24
N LEU A 31 3.29 2.97 5.55
CA LEU A 31 2.46 1.86 6.05
C LEU A 31 3.29 0.58 6.26
N ILE A 32 4.20 0.27 5.33
CA ILE A 32 5.12 -0.87 5.43
C ILE A 32 6.11 -0.68 6.59
N GLU A 33 6.68 0.51 6.72
CA GLU A 33 7.65 0.84 7.78
C GLU A 33 7.02 0.72 9.17
N ILE A 34 5.87 1.37 9.39
CA ILE A 34 5.19 1.33 10.69
C ILE A 34 4.72 -0.09 11.04
N ALA A 35 4.27 -0.87 10.06
CA ALA A 35 3.91 -2.27 10.26
C ALA A 35 5.10 -3.13 10.71
N THR A 36 6.28 -2.88 10.12
CA THR A 36 7.52 -3.58 10.47
C THR A 36 7.94 -3.26 11.90
N CYS A 37 8.03 -1.97 12.23
CA CYS A 37 8.38 -1.49 13.58
C CYS A 37 7.40 -2.03 14.64
N HIS A 38 6.11 -1.99 14.35
CA HIS A 38 5.10 -2.50 15.28
C HIS A 38 5.22 -4.02 15.47
N ALA A 39 5.37 -4.79 14.39
CA ALA A 39 5.51 -6.25 14.49
C ALA A 39 6.76 -6.66 15.28
N ASP A 40 7.89 -5.98 15.08
CA ASP A 40 9.11 -6.23 15.88
C ASP A 40 8.89 -5.87 17.35
N SER A 41 8.17 -4.78 17.64
CA SER A 41 7.84 -4.40 19.03
C SER A 41 6.96 -5.41 19.76
N LEU A 42 6.21 -6.23 19.02
CA LEU A 42 5.32 -7.28 19.53
C LEU A 42 5.93 -8.70 19.41
N ASP A 43 7.21 -8.81 19.06
CA ASP A 43 7.96 -10.08 18.94
C ASP A 43 7.39 -11.07 17.89
N PHE A 44 6.83 -10.56 16.79
CA PHE A 44 6.46 -11.36 15.61
C PHE A 44 6.91 -10.73 14.28
N GLY A 45 7.75 -9.71 14.36
CA GLY A 45 8.32 -9.01 13.21
C GLY A 45 9.51 -9.72 12.58
N PHE A 46 10.25 -8.95 11.78
CA PHE A 46 11.40 -9.42 11.02
C PHE A 46 12.43 -10.13 11.91
N SER A 47 12.76 -9.54 13.07
CA SER A 47 13.81 -10.04 13.96
C SER A 47 13.51 -11.45 14.49
N ARG A 48 12.25 -11.69 14.87
CA ARG A 48 11.79 -13.00 15.35
C ARG A 48 11.71 -14.01 14.21
N LEU A 49 11.07 -13.63 13.10
CA LEU A 49 10.79 -14.54 12.00
C LEU A 49 12.04 -14.98 11.24
N GLN A 50 13.02 -14.09 11.07
CA GLN A 50 14.27 -14.40 10.39
C GLN A 50 14.99 -15.58 11.07
N SER A 51 14.97 -15.64 12.40
CA SER A 51 15.55 -16.76 13.17
C SER A 51 14.89 -18.12 12.89
N LEU A 52 13.64 -18.11 12.39
CA LEU A 52 12.86 -19.27 12.02
C LEU A 52 12.91 -19.57 10.50
N GLY A 53 13.67 -18.77 9.73
CA GLY A 53 13.70 -18.85 8.28
C GLY A 53 12.37 -18.46 7.61
N ILE A 54 11.60 -17.59 8.26
CA ILE A 54 10.32 -17.07 7.79
C ILE A 54 10.49 -15.58 7.46
N LEU A 55 9.75 -15.09 6.46
CA LEU A 55 9.68 -13.66 6.13
C LEU A 55 8.23 -13.25 5.83
N TRP A 56 7.92 -11.98 6.08
CA TRP A 56 6.67 -11.36 5.67
C TRP A 56 6.76 -10.82 4.25
N VAL A 57 5.80 -11.18 3.40
CA VAL A 57 5.57 -10.52 2.11
C VAL A 57 4.23 -9.80 2.13
N LEU A 58 4.21 -8.58 1.61
CA LEU A 58 2.98 -7.82 1.45
C LEU A 58 2.17 -8.38 0.28
N SER A 59 0.98 -8.89 0.56
CA SER A 59 0.10 -9.52 -0.43
C SER A 59 -0.91 -8.54 -1.00
N ARG A 60 -1.52 -7.71 -0.14
CA ARG A 60 -2.56 -6.75 -0.54
C ARG A 60 -2.51 -5.48 0.28
N ILE A 61 -2.88 -4.37 -0.35
CA ILE A 61 -3.18 -3.09 0.30
C ILE A 61 -4.55 -2.61 -0.18
N SER A 62 -5.35 -2.04 0.73
CA SER A 62 -6.54 -1.23 0.45
C SER A 62 -6.40 0.07 1.24
N ILE A 63 -6.47 1.23 0.59
CA ILE A 63 -6.32 2.56 1.19
C ILE A 63 -7.52 3.41 0.80
N LYS A 64 -8.18 3.99 1.79
CA LYS A 64 -9.29 4.93 1.59
C LYS A 64 -8.96 6.27 2.24
N MET A 65 -8.95 7.34 1.47
CA MET A 65 -8.57 8.67 1.94
C MET A 65 -9.71 9.67 1.79
N ASP A 66 -10.00 10.42 2.86
CA ASP A 66 -10.85 11.60 2.82
C ASP A 66 -10.14 12.82 2.23
N ARG A 67 -8.85 12.92 2.55
CA ARG A 67 -7.88 13.84 1.96
C ARG A 67 -6.49 13.32 2.28
N TYR A 68 -5.48 13.76 1.53
CA TYR A 68 -4.09 13.50 1.90
C TYR A 68 -3.56 14.63 2.80
N PRO A 69 -2.59 14.34 3.70
CA PRO A 69 -1.82 15.37 4.39
C PRO A 69 -1.18 16.34 3.39
N GLN A 70 -1.19 17.63 3.71
CA GLN A 70 -0.63 18.70 2.88
C GLN A 70 0.82 19.01 3.27
N LEU A 71 1.57 19.63 2.36
CA LEU A 71 2.96 20.03 2.59
C LEU A 71 3.09 20.85 3.89
N LEU A 72 4.07 20.47 4.73
CA LEU A 72 4.33 21.00 6.08
C LEU A 72 3.28 20.65 7.14
N GLU A 73 2.19 19.96 6.80
CA GLU A 73 1.21 19.44 7.77
C GLU A 73 1.84 18.34 8.64
N THR A 74 1.40 18.27 9.89
CA THR A 74 1.68 17.13 10.78
C THR A 74 0.49 16.19 10.78
N TYR A 75 0.75 14.89 10.71
CA TYR A 75 -0.27 13.84 10.72
C TYR A 75 0.28 12.64 11.49
N SER A 76 -0.59 11.71 11.86
CA SER A 76 -0.18 10.45 12.46
C SER A 76 -0.70 9.25 11.68
N ILE A 77 0.03 8.16 11.79
CA ILE A 77 -0.41 6.84 11.35
C ILE A 77 -0.43 5.96 12.59
N THR A 78 -1.59 5.39 12.89
CA THR A 78 -1.77 4.38 13.95
C THR A 78 -2.05 3.04 13.29
N THR A 79 -1.39 1.98 13.72
CA THR A 79 -1.63 0.62 13.20
C THR A 79 -1.88 -0.39 14.30
N TRP A 80 -2.73 -1.36 14.01
CA TRP A 80 -3.03 -2.50 14.88
C TRP A 80 -3.23 -3.76 14.06
N VAL A 81 -3.04 -4.93 14.68
CA VAL A 81 -3.32 -6.21 14.03
C VAL A 81 -4.81 -6.51 14.14
N GLU A 82 -5.46 -6.80 13.02
CA GLU A 82 -6.87 -7.18 12.95
C GLU A 82 -7.07 -8.68 13.12
N SER A 83 -6.21 -9.49 12.49
CA SER A 83 -6.34 -10.93 12.60
C SER A 83 -5.05 -11.66 12.23
N PHE A 84 -4.99 -12.92 12.64
CA PHE A 84 -4.05 -13.90 12.15
C PHE A 84 -4.81 -15.14 11.68
N ASN A 85 -4.28 -15.78 10.65
CA ASN A 85 -4.56 -17.19 10.39
C ASN A 85 -3.23 -17.95 10.27
N ARG A 86 -3.28 -19.21 9.82
CA ARG A 86 -2.08 -20.05 9.71
C ARG A 86 -0.95 -19.44 8.87
N HIS A 87 -1.29 -18.65 7.85
CA HIS A 87 -0.32 -18.16 6.85
C HIS A 87 -0.33 -16.63 6.69
N PHE A 88 -1.35 -15.96 7.19
CA PHE A 88 -1.57 -14.53 6.95
C PHE A 88 -1.75 -13.75 8.25
N SER A 89 -1.38 -12.49 8.18
CA SER A 89 -1.76 -11.45 9.15
C SER A 89 -2.48 -10.33 8.42
N GLU A 90 -3.62 -9.91 8.96
CA GLU A 90 -4.34 -8.74 8.49
C GLU A 90 -4.12 -7.59 9.46
N ARG A 91 -3.84 -6.40 8.91
CA ARG A 91 -3.42 -5.22 9.66
C ARG A 91 -4.15 -4.00 9.15
N ASN A 92 -4.62 -3.21 10.11
CA ASN A 92 -5.34 -1.97 9.87
C ASN A 92 -4.52 -0.75 10.24
N TYR A 93 -4.92 0.38 9.66
CA TYR A 93 -4.31 1.68 9.89
C TYR A 93 -5.35 2.78 9.94
N LEU A 94 -5.15 3.72 10.85
CA LEU A 94 -5.81 5.01 10.90
C LEU A 94 -4.78 6.08 10.51
N ILE A 95 -5.12 6.91 9.53
CA ILE A 95 -4.38 8.13 9.20
C ILE A 95 -5.18 9.31 9.75
N ALA A 96 -4.60 10.08 10.66
CA ALA A 96 -5.25 11.19 11.32
C ALA A 96 -4.48 12.51 11.14
N ASP A 97 -5.21 13.62 11.08
CA ASP A 97 -4.61 14.95 11.03
C ASP A 97 -4.04 15.41 12.37
N SER A 98 -3.42 16.59 12.41
CA SER A 98 -2.83 17.15 13.63
C SER A 98 -3.82 17.36 14.78
N ALA A 99 -5.12 17.39 14.50
CA ALA A 99 -6.18 17.49 15.52
C ALA A 99 -6.70 16.12 15.97
N GLY A 100 -6.10 15.02 15.48
CA GLY A 100 -6.53 13.65 15.75
C GLY A 100 -7.78 13.22 14.98
N ARG A 101 -8.22 14.00 13.97
CA ARG A 101 -9.39 13.63 13.17
C ARG A 101 -8.98 12.64 12.09
N PRO A 102 -9.71 11.52 11.91
CA PRO A 102 -9.47 10.61 10.81
C PRO A 102 -9.56 11.32 9.46
N ILE A 103 -8.57 11.11 8.62
CA ILE A 103 -8.51 11.59 7.23
C ILE A 103 -8.30 10.46 6.23
N GLY A 104 -8.11 9.24 6.72
CA GLY A 104 -8.05 8.03 5.93
C GLY A 104 -7.81 6.80 6.76
N TYR A 105 -7.96 5.66 6.12
CA TYR A 105 -7.72 4.35 6.70
C TYR A 105 -7.04 3.45 5.67
N ALA A 106 -6.35 2.43 6.15
CA ALA A 106 -5.83 1.39 5.29
C ALA A 106 -6.02 0.01 5.91
N HIS A 107 -6.05 -1.00 5.05
CA HIS A 107 -6.02 -2.42 5.39
C HIS A 107 -4.94 -3.08 4.56
N THR A 108 -4.15 -3.96 5.17
CA THR A 108 -3.09 -4.72 4.50
C THR A 108 -3.15 -6.18 4.87
N VAL A 109 -2.86 -7.04 3.90
CA VAL A 109 -2.73 -8.48 4.08
C VAL A 109 -1.28 -8.87 3.87
N TRP A 110 -0.69 -9.52 4.86
CA TRP A 110 0.69 -10.01 4.86
C TRP A 110 0.70 -11.52 4.85
N MET A 111 1.55 -12.13 4.03
CA MET A 111 1.74 -13.58 3.98
C MET A 111 3.10 -13.93 4.57
N ALA A 112 3.12 -14.91 5.47
CA ALA A 112 4.35 -15.51 5.94
C ALA A 112 4.83 -16.54 4.91
N ILE A 113 6.08 -16.45 4.49
CA ILE A 113 6.69 -17.44 3.60
C ILE A 113 8.00 -17.96 4.17
N ASN A 114 8.34 -19.19 3.82
CA ASN A 114 9.65 -19.75 4.12
C ASN A 114 10.69 -19.13 3.18
N MET A 115 11.79 -18.62 3.74
CA MET A 115 12.85 -17.94 3.00
C MET A 115 13.50 -18.82 1.93
N ARG A 116 13.63 -20.12 2.18
CA ARG A 116 14.29 -21.06 1.26
C ARG A 116 13.34 -21.58 0.18
N SER A 117 12.17 -22.09 0.58
CA SER A 117 11.25 -22.74 -0.34
C SER A 117 10.32 -21.76 -1.07
N ARG A 118 10.22 -20.52 -0.58
CA ARG A 118 9.31 -19.47 -1.08
C ARG A 118 7.83 -19.88 -1.01
N ARG A 119 7.50 -20.90 -0.20
CA ARG A 119 6.13 -21.38 0.04
C ARG A 119 5.55 -20.78 1.32
N PRO A 120 4.21 -20.76 1.49
CA PRO A 120 3.58 -20.31 2.72
C PRO A 120 4.18 -20.97 3.97
N ALA A 121 4.48 -20.16 4.98
CA ALA A 121 5.00 -20.61 6.27
C ALA A 121 3.88 -20.71 7.31
N ASP A 122 4.09 -21.53 8.33
CA ASP A 122 3.12 -21.76 9.40
C ASP A 122 3.41 -20.83 10.58
N LEU A 123 2.49 -19.89 10.86
CA LEU A 123 2.61 -18.93 11.96
C LEU A 123 2.30 -19.51 13.33
N THR A 124 1.70 -20.71 13.41
CA THR A 124 1.39 -21.36 14.69
C THR A 124 2.65 -21.69 15.50
N VAL A 125 3.82 -21.72 14.86
CA VAL A 125 5.14 -21.86 15.51
C VAL A 125 5.47 -20.71 16.47
N LEU A 126 4.76 -19.58 16.37
CA LEU A 126 4.93 -18.41 17.25
C LEU A 126 4.05 -18.48 18.50
N GLY A 127 3.27 -19.55 18.65
CA GLY A 127 2.30 -19.71 19.73
C GLY A 127 1.01 -18.94 19.47
N ASP A 128 0.33 -18.54 20.54
CA ASP A 128 -0.95 -17.83 20.42
C ASP A 128 -0.73 -16.35 20.09
N LEU A 129 -0.92 -16.03 18.80
CA LEU A 129 -0.88 -14.67 18.28
C LEU A 129 -2.20 -13.91 18.44
N ASN A 130 -3.31 -14.59 18.75
CA ASN A 130 -4.62 -13.92 18.87
C ASN A 130 -4.65 -12.93 20.03
N ARG A 131 -3.79 -13.11 21.04
CA ARG A 131 -3.57 -12.12 22.11
C ARG A 131 -3.07 -10.76 21.62
N LEU A 132 -2.57 -10.67 20.37
CA LEU A 132 -2.04 -9.45 19.76
C LEU A 132 -3.07 -8.75 18.86
N VAL A 133 -4.25 -9.35 18.68
CA VAL A 133 -5.33 -8.81 17.86
C VAL A 133 -6.05 -7.69 18.60
N CYS A 134 -6.41 -6.64 17.87
CA CYS A 134 -7.14 -5.48 18.36
C CYS A 134 -8.40 -5.24 17.51
N ASP A 135 -9.54 -5.07 18.17
CA ASP A 135 -10.86 -4.90 17.55
C ASP A 135 -11.20 -3.42 17.30
N HIS A 136 -10.23 -2.64 16.81
CA HIS A 136 -10.48 -1.26 16.40
C HIS A 136 -11.10 -1.21 15.00
N PRO A 137 -12.13 -0.38 14.79
CA PRO A 137 -12.83 -0.31 13.52
C PRO A 137 -11.92 0.26 12.42
N CYS A 138 -11.99 -0.35 11.24
CA CYS A 138 -11.34 0.14 10.03
C CYS A 138 -12.36 0.20 8.89
N PRO A 139 -12.97 1.38 8.61
CA PRO A 139 -14.02 1.53 7.61
C PRO A 139 -13.46 1.59 6.17
N VAL A 140 -12.61 0.62 5.84
CA VAL A 140 -12.06 0.40 4.49
C VAL A 140 -12.77 -0.79 3.89
N GLU A 141 -13.35 -0.60 2.71
CA GLU A 141 -13.89 -1.72 1.96
C GLU A 141 -12.74 -2.64 1.51
N THR A 142 -12.78 -3.89 1.98
CA THR A 142 -11.85 -4.96 1.61
C THR A 142 -12.63 -6.07 0.90
N GLY A 143 -12.00 -6.78 -0.04
CA GLY A 143 -12.49 -8.12 -0.39
C GLY A 143 -13.12 -8.34 -1.77
N ALA A 144 -13.22 -7.34 -2.66
CA ALA A 144 -13.58 -7.64 -4.05
C ALA A 144 -12.34 -8.15 -4.84
N LEU A 145 -12.52 -9.23 -5.61
CA LEU A 145 -11.50 -9.75 -6.52
C LEU A 145 -11.16 -8.68 -7.57
N ILE A 146 -9.88 -8.30 -7.66
CA ILE A 146 -9.38 -7.46 -8.74
C ILE A 146 -9.10 -8.37 -9.92
N ARG A 147 -9.73 -8.09 -11.07
CA ARG A 147 -9.52 -8.85 -12.31
C ARG A 147 -8.57 -8.07 -13.22
N ARG A 148 -7.86 -8.77 -14.10
CA ARG A 148 -7.16 -8.13 -15.21
C ARG A 148 -8.20 -7.43 -16.12
N PRO A 149 -7.91 -6.23 -16.64
CA PRO A 149 -8.73 -5.62 -17.67
C PRO A 149 -8.93 -6.55 -18.87
N GLU A 150 -10.18 -6.71 -19.33
CA GLU A 150 -10.48 -7.54 -20.51
C GLU A 150 -10.18 -6.79 -21.81
N ASN A 151 -10.44 -5.49 -21.84
CA ASN A 151 -10.21 -4.61 -22.98
C ASN A 151 -9.50 -3.34 -22.50
N PRO A 152 -8.17 -3.38 -22.31
CA PRO A 152 -7.42 -2.22 -21.84
C PRO A 152 -7.49 -1.07 -22.84
N ASP A 153 -7.81 0.13 -22.35
CA ASP A 153 -7.85 1.38 -23.12
C ASP A 153 -6.51 2.12 -23.09
N ARG A 154 -5.61 1.72 -22.18
CA ARG A 154 -4.25 2.24 -22.03
C ARG A 154 -3.30 1.09 -21.79
N ILE A 155 -2.20 1.08 -22.54
CA ILE A 155 -1.12 0.11 -22.39
C ILE A 155 0.20 0.87 -22.40
N HIS A 156 1.02 0.68 -21.37
CA HIS A 156 2.35 1.26 -21.26
C HIS A 156 3.40 0.16 -21.04
N ASN A 157 4.43 0.14 -21.88
CA ASN A 157 5.56 -0.76 -21.71
C ASN A 157 6.57 -0.14 -20.74
N TYR A 158 7.03 -0.91 -19.76
CA TYR A 158 8.04 -0.49 -18.81
C TYR A 158 9.09 -1.58 -18.61
N THR A 159 10.35 -1.20 -18.41
CA THR A 159 11.41 -2.13 -17.99
C THR A 159 11.97 -1.64 -16.67
N PHE A 160 11.94 -2.50 -15.66
CA PHE A 160 12.41 -2.14 -14.33
C PHE A 160 13.91 -1.80 -14.34
N GLN A 161 14.23 -0.66 -13.74
CA GLN A 161 15.56 -0.07 -13.69
C GLN A 161 16.20 -0.26 -12.32
N VAL A 162 17.49 0.09 -12.22
CA VAL A 162 18.25 -0.04 -10.97
C VAL A 162 17.63 0.70 -9.78
N SER A 163 16.96 1.83 -10.01
CA SER A 163 16.29 2.64 -8.98
C SER A 163 14.96 2.07 -8.52
N ASP A 164 14.39 1.11 -9.25
CA ASP A 164 13.13 0.47 -8.90
C ASP A 164 13.32 -0.61 -7.83
N ILE A 165 14.57 -0.95 -7.50
CA ILE A 165 14.93 -2.12 -6.71
C ILE A 165 15.16 -1.76 -5.24
N ASP A 166 14.54 -2.54 -4.35
CA ASP A 166 14.65 -2.39 -2.91
C ASP A 166 15.87 -3.12 -2.31
N CYS A 167 16.02 -3.04 -0.99
CA CYS A 167 17.10 -3.71 -0.26
C CYS A 167 17.05 -5.25 -0.33
N ASN A 168 15.90 -5.82 -0.69
CA ASN A 168 15.73 -7.26 -0.90
C ASN A 168 16.06 -7.69 -2.34
N ARG A 169 16.47 -6.75 -3.20
CA ARG A 169 16.78 -6.94 -4.62
C ARG A 169 15.57 -7.30 -5.49
N HIS A 170 14.39 -6.90 -5.05
CA HIS A 170 13.14 -6.99 -5.81
C HIS A 170 12.64 -5.60 -6.16
N VAL A 171 11.73 -5.50 -7.12
CA VAL A 171 11.04 -4.23 -7.39
C VAL A 171 10.28 -3.79 -6.14
N ASN A 172 10.52 -2.55 -5.73
CA ASN A 172 9.91 -1.93 -4.56
C ASN A 172 8.38 -1.84 -4.72
N SER A 173 7.63 -2.19 -3.68
CA SER A 173 6.15 -2.10 -3.65
C SER A 173 5.62 -0.73 -4.09
N ALA A 174 6.28 0.36 -3.69
CA ALA A 174 5.90 1.72 -4.06
C ALA A 174 6.02 1.98 -5.57
N ARG A 175 6.94 1.30 -6.26
CA ARG A 175 7.12 1.48 -7.70
C ARG A 175 5.93 0.97 -8.51
N TYR A 176 5.32 -0.13 -8.09
CA TYR A 176 4.08 -0.60 -8.70
C TYR A 176 2.95 0.41 -8.55
N VAL A 177 2.84 1.07 -7.39
CA VAL A 177 1.86 2.14 -7.15
C VAL A 177 2.10 3.29 -8.13
N GLU A 178 3.34 3.73 -8.30
CA GLU A 178 3.69 4.79 -9.25
C GLU A 178 3.33 4.42 -10.69
N LEU A 179 3.66 3.19 -11.12
CA LEU A 179 3.32 2.72 -12.48
C LEU A 179 1.80 2.69 -12.73
N VAL A 180 1.02 2.28 -11.72
CA VAL A 180 -0.45 2.31 -11.78
C VAL A 180 -0.95 3.76 -11.88
N LEU A 181 -0.45 4.67 -11.05
CA LEU A 181 -0.88 6.06 -11.05
C LEU A 181 -0.46 6.83 -12.31
N ASN A 182 0.69 6.48 -12.90
CA ASN A 182 1.17 7.08 -14.15
C ASN A 182 0.31 6.74 -15.38
N GLN A 183 -0.71 5.88 -15.23
CA GLN A 183 -1.74 5.67 -16.24
C GLN A 183 -2.76 6.84 -16.28
N MET A 184 -2.70 7.74 -15.30
CA MET A 184 -3.40 9.02 -15.31
C MET A 184 -2.48 10.14 -15.79
N ASN A 185 -3.05 11.12 -16.48
CA ASN A 185 -2.35 12.37 -16.76
C ASN A 185 -2.48 13.34 -15.57
N LEU A 186 -1.63 14.36 -15.56
CA LEU A 186 -1.57 15.35 -14.48
C LEU A 186 -2.88 16.14 -14.33
N ALA A 187 -3.54 16.52 -15.44
CA ALA A 187 -4.79 17.27 -15.39
C ALA A 187 -5.94 16.49 -14.71
N THR A 188 -5.99 15.17 -14.91
CA THR A 188 -6.90 14.29 -14.17
C THR A 188 -6.57 14.29 -12.68
N PHE A 189 -5.28 14.22 -12.31
CA PHE A 189 -4.86 14.19 -10.91
C PHE A 189 -5.05 15.54 -10.19
N ASP A 190 -4.96 16.65 -10.92
CA ASP A 190 -5.21 18.01 -10.41
C ASP A 190 -6.68 18.26 -10.11
N THR A 191 -7.59 17.56 -10.80
CA THR A 191 -9.05 17.72 -10.63
C THR A 191 -9.68 16.63 -9.77
N ASN A 192 -8.98 15.51 -9.53
CA ASN A 192 -9.51 14.36 -8.81
C ASN A 192 -8.61 13.91 -7.65
N LEU A 193 -9.26 13.49 -6.56
CA LEU A 193 -8.66 12.85 -5.41
C LEU A 193 -8.64 11.34 -5.62
N LEU A 194 -7.50 10.69 -5.36
CA LEU A 194 -7.41 9.23 -5.23
C LEU A 194 -8.13 8.78 -3.95
N ARG A 195 -9.41 8.46 -4.09
CA ARG A 195 -10.33 8.23 -2.96
C ARG A 195 -10.16 6.85 -2.35
N HIS A 196 -10.10 5.83 -3.19
CA HIS A 196 -9.88 4.44 -2.80
C HIS A 196 -8.83 3.84 -3.74
N PHE A 197 -7.84 3.16 -3.19
CA PHE A 197 -6.78 2.51 -3.93
C PHE A 197 -6.54 1.12 -3.36
N GLU A 198 -6.55 0.12 -4.23
CA GLU A 198 -6.26 -1.27 -3.91
C GLU A 198 -5.18 -1.80 -4.83
N ILE A 199 -4.25 -2.58 -4.27
CA ILE A 199 -3.26 -3.32 -5.04
C ILE A 199 -3.07 -4.70 -4.42
N ALA A 200 -3.02 -5.72 -5.26
CA ALA A 200 -2.68 -7.09 -4.93
C ALA A 200 -1.37 -7.47 -5.64
N TYR A 201 -0.35 -7.76 -4.86
CA TYR A 201 0.94 -8.24 -5.35
C TYR A 201 0.83 -9.76 -5.58
N LYS A 202 1.20 -10.21 -6.79
CA LYS A 202 1.03 -11.60 -7.22
C LYS A 202 2.36 -12.31 -7.38
N HIS A 203 3.31 -11.65 -8.04
CA HIS A 203 4.65 -12.18 -8.28
C HIS A 203 5.68 -11.08 -8.05
N GLU A 204 6.90 -11.47 -7.71
CA GLU A 204 8.04 -10.57 -7.66
C GLU A 204 8.56 -10.30 -9.05
N ALA A 205 9.11 -9.10 -9.26
CA ALA A 205 9.86 -8.73 -10.46
C ALA A 205 11.23 -8.19 -10.05
N HIS A 206 12.16 -8.19 -11.00
CA HIS A 206 13.56 -7.84 -10.82
C HIS A 206 14.03 -6.78 -11.83
N CYS A 207 15.23 -6.27 -11.60
CA CYS A 207 15.87 -5.33 -12.53
C CYS A 207 16.02 -5.96 -13.91
N GLY A 208 15.62 -5.23 -14.95
CA GLY A 208 15.66 -5.67 -16.34
C GLY A 208 14.42 -6.43 -16.80
N ASP A 209 13.50 -6.81 -15.90
CA ASP A 209 12.23 -7.41 -16.30
C ASP A 209 11.39 -6.38 -17.07
N SER A 210 10.89 -6.78 -18.24
CA SER A 210 9.96 -5.99 -19.05
C SER A 210 8.52 -6.37 -18.74
N VAL A 211 7.68 -5.36 -18.54
CA VAL A 211 6.26 -5.49 -18.22
C VAL A 211 5.38 -4.59 -19.08
N THR A 212 4.11 -4.98 -19.22
CA THR A 212 3.02 -4.10 -19.69
C THR A 212 2.20 -3.64 -18.50
N VAL A 213 1.89 -2.35 -18.45
CA VAL A 213 0.90 -1.76 -17.53
C VAL A 213 -0.36 -1.54 -18.35
N GLU A 214 -1.39 -2.32 -18.07
CA GLU A 214 -2.65 -2.36 -18.81
C GLU A 214 -3.76 -1.79 -17.93
N SER A 215 -4.39 -0.71 -18.36
CA SER A 215 -5.51 -0.09 -17.63
C SER A 215 -6.78 -0.06 -18.45
N GLN A 216 -7.91 -0.05 -17.74
CA GLN A 216 -9.24 0.18 -18.28
C GLN A 216 -10.01 1.08 -17.32
N THR A 217 -10.65 2.12 -17.85
CA THR A 217 -11.55 2.99 -17.10
C THR A 217 -13.01 2.56 -17.28
N ASP A 218 -13.75 2.46 -16.18
CA ASP A 218 -15.19 2.25 -16.14
C ASP A 218 -15.82 3.23 -15.13
N GLY A 219 -16.44 4.30 -15.65
CA GLY A 219 -16.87 5.44 -14.85
C GLY A 219 -15.73 6.07 -14.05
N ASP A 220 -15.89 6.15 -12.73
CA ASP A 220 -14.90 6.71 -11.81
C ASP A 220 -13.85 5.66 -11.34
N THR A 221 -13.99 4.41 -11.79
CA THR A 221 -13.11 3.30 -11.41
C THR A 221 -12.11 3.01 -12.51
N VAL A 222 -10.85 2.81 -12.13
CA VAL A 222 -9.82 2.32 -13.03
C VAL A 222 -9.28 1.01 -12.49
N THR A 223 -9.25 -0.01 -13.35
CA THR A 223 -8.60 -1.29 -13.06
C THR A 223 -7.32 -1.36 -13.86
N THR A 224 -6.22 -1.81 -13.22
CA THR A 224 -4.89 -1.88 -13.83
C THR A 224 -4.25 -3.23 -13.54
N ALA A 225 -3.59 -3.81 -14.54
CA ALA A 225 -2.75 -4.99 -14.38
C ALA A 225 -1.32 -4.67 -14.84
N ILE A 226 -0.33 -5.08 -14.04
CA ILE A 226 1.08 -5.07 -14.47
C ILE A 226 1.44 -6.52 -14.80
N MET A 227 1.78 -6.78 -16.06
CA MET A 227 1.95 -8.13 -16.60
C MET A 227 3.39 -8.33 -17.09
N ALA A 228 4.00 -9.46 -16.70
CA ALA A 228 5.24 -9.96 -17.29
C ALA A 228 4.87 -11.10 -18.26
N GLY A 229 4.72 -10.78 -19.54
CA GLY A 229 4.09 -11.67 -20.52
C GLY A 229 2.64 -11.98 -20.09
N ASP A 230 2.32 -13.26 -19.91
CA ASP A 230 0.98 -13.70 -19.45
C ASP A 230 0.84 -13.77 -17.92
N THR A 231 1.90 -13.47 -17.17
CA THR A 231 1.91 -13.58 -15.70
C THR A 231 1.60 -12.23 -15.06
N PRO A 232 0.54 -12.10 -14.25
CA PRO A 232 0.29 -10.86 -13.52
C PRO A 232 1.31 -10.70 -12.40
N VAL A 233 2.05 -9.60 -12.41
CA VAL A 233 2.97 -9.19 -11.33
C VAL A 233 2.17 -8.50 -10.23
N CYS A 234 1.29 -7.57 -10.59
CA CYS A 234 0.30 -7.01 -9.67
C CYS A 234 -1.01 -6.67 -10.37
N LEU A 235 -2.09 -6.61 -9.58
CA LEU A 235 -3.42 -6.17 -10.01
C LEU A 235 -3.86 -5.04 -9.09
N ALA A 236 -4.31 -3.94 -9.65
CA ALA A 236 -4.74 -2.77 -8.90
C ALA A 236 -6.12 -2.27 -9.35
N ARG A 237 -6.80 -1.61 -8.44
CA ARG A 237 -8.04 -0.88 -8.72
C ARG A 237 -8.01 0.41 -7.93
N TYR A 238 -8.47 1.50 -8.53
CA TYR A 238 -8.66 2.73 -7.79
C TYR A 238 -9.89 3.50 -8.25
N THR A 239 -10.43 4.32 -7.35
CA THR A 239 -11.51 5.25 -7.65
C THR A 239 -11.05 6.68 -7.48
N LEU A 240 -11.51 7.52 -8.40
CA LEU A 240 -11.28 8.95 -8.39
C LEU A 240 -12.56 9.66 -7.98
N THR A 241 -12.43 10.73 -7.18
CA THR A 241 -13.56 11.62 -6.89
C THR A 241 -13.15 13.06 -7.16
N PRO A 242 -14.03 13.92 -7.68
CA PRO A 242 -13.70 15.33 -7.86
C PRO A 242 -13.15 15.95 -6.56
N ARG A 243 -12.05 16.69 -6.67
CA ARG A 243 -11.51 17.43 -5.53
C ARG A 243 -12.55 18.48 -5.11
N LYS A 244 -12.70 18.65 -3.79
CA LYS A 244 -13.43 19.81 -3.27
C LYS A 244 -12.69 21.07 -3.72
N PRO A 245 -13.39 22.14 -4.15
CA PRO A 245 -12.73 23.39 -4.47
C PRO A 245 -11.83 23.79 -3.30
N ALA A 246 -10.56 24.06 -3.58
CA ALA A 246 -9.70 24.63 -2.56
C ALA A 246 -10.37 25.91 -2.06
N PRO A 247 -10.48 26.14 -0.73
CA PRO A 247 -10.75 27.49 -0.26
C PRO A 247 -9.68 28.38 -0.89
N CYS A 248 -10.09 29.42 -1.63
CA CYS A 248 -9.17 30.34 -2.31
C CYS A 248 -8.03 30.75 -1.37
N GLY A 249 -6.87 30.12 -1.55
CA GLY A 249 -5.62 30.43 -0.90
C GLY A 249 -4.63 30.86 -1.98
N PRO A 250 -3.72 31.79 -1.68
CA PRO A 250 -2.97 32.48 -2.71
C PRO A 250 -2.15 31.46 -3.52
N CYS A 251 -2.33 31.54 -4.84
CA CYS A 251 -1.43 30.90 -5.79
C CYS A 251 0.00 31.32 -5.44
N LEU A 252 0.87 30.33 -5.24
CA LEU A 252 2.32 30.52 -5.34
C LEU A 252 2.72 30.36 -6.80
#